data_AF-A0AA43ZL39-F1
#
_entry.id   AF-A0AA43ZL39-F1
#
_cell.length_a   1.000
_cell.length_b   1.000
_cell.length_c   1.000
_cell.angle_alpha   90.00
_cell.angle_beta   90.00
_cell.angle_gamma   90.00
#
_symmetry.space_group_name_H-M   'P 1'
#
loop_
_entity.id
_entity.type
_entity.pdbx_description
1 polymer ?
#
loop_
_entity_poly.entity_id
_entity_poly.type
_entity_poly.pdbx_seq_one_letter_code
_entity_poly.pdbx_strand_id
1 'polypeptide(L)'
;MFQQIRSHVVAAGAASLLGLFPDAALAQTTDERRERGAAVVRSLNNNTTQPTLEGMRREFLFLAEATEAYARGDVWSRPGLDNRTRQLAAVAAFAAICETAFMRVHAGYALNIGVSEEELKEVIYMVTVPAGLPKAIAASQVLAQLCEDRRQADSGGPAEPSTATPTREEARP
;
A
#
# COMPACT_ATOMS: atom_id res chain seq x y z
N MET A 1 50.49 -5.38 55.49
CA MET A 1 51.66 -6.01 54.83
C MET A 1 51.15 -6.66 53.55
N PHE A 2 51.76 -6.27 52.44
CA PHE A 2 51.40 -6.51 51.05
C PHE A 2 51.18 -7.98 50.61
N GLN A 3 50.30 -8.13 49.60
CA GLN A 3 50.32 -9.06 48.44
C GLN A 3 50.48 -10.59 48.61
N GLN A 4 49.54 -11.34 48.02
CA GLN A 4 49.74 -12.21 46.82
C GLN A 4 48.42 -12.92 46.47
N ILE A 5 47.71 -12.54 45.39
CA ILE A 5 47.70 -13.20 44.06
C ILE A 5 47.63 -14.73 44.11
N ARG A 6 46.46 -15.29 43.74
CA ARG A 6 46.41 -16.42 42.81
C ARG A 6 45.12 -16.41 41.99
N SER A 7 45.33 -16.36 40.68
CA SER A 7 44.35 -16.47 39.61
C SER A 7 43.65 -17.82 39.63
N HIS A 8 42.33 -17.81 39.50
CA HIS A 8 41.61 -18.88 38.79
C HIS A 8 40.72 -18.23 37.74
N VAL A 9 41.22 -18.29 36.50
CA VAL A 9 40.41 -18.19 35.29
C VAL A 9 39.42 -19.35 35.34
N VAL A 10 38.13 -19.07 35.51
CA VAL A 10 37.07 -20.04 35.23
C VAL A 10 36.65 -19.85 33.78
N ALA A 11 36.77 -20.93 33.03
CA ALA A 11 36.55 -21.04 31.61
C ALA A 11 35.10 -20.72 31.21
N ALA A 12 35.01 -19.99 30.09
CA ALA A 12 33.96 -19.98 29.09
C ALA A 12 32.70 -20.84 29.35
N GLY A 13 31.63 -20.18 29.79
CA GLY A 13 30.25 -20.64 29.61
C GLY A 13 29.62 -19.98 28.38
N ALA A 14 30.05 -20.37 27.18
CA ALA A 14 29.37 -20.02 25.94
C ALA A 14 28.18 -20.98 25.75
N ALA A 15 27.05 -20.68 26.38
CA ALA A 15 25.82 -21.44 26.19
C ALA A 15 24.65 -20.49 25.90
N SER A 16 24.20 -20.55 24.65
CA SER A 16 22.83 -20.23 24.21
C SER A 16 22.45 -18.75 24.06
N LEU A 17 23.09 -18.05 23.10
CA LEU A 17 22.55 -16.83 22.47
C LEU A 17 21.73 -17.11 21.19
N LEU A 18 21.40 -18.37 20.89
CA LEU A 18 20.64 -18.74 19.68
C LEU A 18 19.13 -18.43 19.75
N GLY A 19 18.63 -17.87 20.86
CA GLY A 19 17.21 -17.58 21.06
C GLY A 19 16.81 -16.09 21.03
N LEU A 20 17.74 -15.18 20.78
CA LEU A 20 17.50 -13.72 20.87
C LEU A 20 17.43 -12.98 19.54
N PHE A 21 17.55 -13.69 18.42
CA PHE A 21 17.27 -13.11 17.12
C PHE A 21 15.88 -13.57 16.67
N PRO A 22 14.88 -12.68 16.55
CA PRO A 22 13.68 -13.02 15.81
C PRO A 22 14.14 -13.38 14.41
N ASP A 23 14.01 -14.67 14.08
CA ASP A 23 14.28 -15.31 12.79
C ASP A 23 15.16 -14.42 11.90
N ALA A 24 16.46 -14.38 12.23
CA ALA A 24 17.42 -13.56 11.50
C ALA A 24 17.45 -14.04 10.06
N ALA A 25 16.63 -13.40 9.22
CA ALA A 25 16.77 -13.23 7.78
C ALA A 25 17.68 -14.27 7.12
N LEU A 26 17.29 -15.55 7.18
CA LEU A 26 17.76 -16.47 6.17
C LEU A 26 17.30 -15.87 4.85
N ALA A 27 18.20 -15.77 3.87
CA ALA A 27 17.89 -15.19 2.56
C ALA A 27 16.66 -15.92 2.00
N GLN A 28 15.48 -15.33 2.18
CA GLN A 28 14.23 -15.93 1.76
C GLN A 28 14.25 -16.01 0.24
N THR A 29 13.70 -17.10 -0.27
CA THR A 29 13.67 -17.28 -1.72
C THR A 29 12.88 -16.13 -2.35
N THR A 30 13.21 -15.78 -3.59
CA THR A 30 12.43 -14.76 -4.32
C THR A 30 10.95 -15.14 -4.37
N ASP A 31 10.63 -16.42 -4.45
CA ASP A 31 9.25 -16.91 -4.49
C ASP A 31 8.50 -16.70 -3.17
N GLU A 32 9.12 -16.98 -2.02
CA GLU A 32 8.52 -16.68 -0.69
C GLU A 32 8.21 -15.18 -0.54
N ARG A 33 9.14 -14.34 -0.98
CA ARG A 33 8.97 -12.88 -0.95
C ARG A 33 7.82 -12.43 -1.86
N ARG A 34 7.73 -13.01 -3.06
CA ARG A 34 6.63 -12.76 -4.01
C ARG A 34 5.29 -13.21 -3.46
N GLU A 35 5.21 -14.38 -2.84
CA GLU A 35 3.97 -14.89 -2.27
C GLU A 35 3.45 -13.97 -1.16
N ARG A 36 4.34 -13.53 -0.27
CA ARG A 36 4.00 -12.55 0.76
C ARG A 36 3.58 -11.20 0.16
N GLY A 37 4.27 -10.76 -0.89
CA GLY A 37 3.90 -9.56 -1.63
C GLY A 37 2.50 -9.65 -2.26
N ALA A 38 2.17 -10.79 -2.85
CA ALA A 38 0.84 -11.07 -3.40
C ALA A 38 -0.23 -11.09 -2.30
N ALA A 39 0.08 -11.62 -1.11
CA ALA A 39 -0.82 -11.58 0.04
C ALA A 39 -1.12 -10.14 0.50
N VAL A 40 -0.11 -9.28 0.54
CA VAL A 40 -0.30 -7.84 0.81
C VAL A 40 -1.24 -7.22 -0.23
N VAL A 41 -0.99 -7.44 -1.52
CA VAL A 41 -1.82 -6.88 -2.60
C VAL A 41 -3.28 -7.32 -2.47
N ARG A 42 -3.54 -8.60 -2.19
CA ARG A 42 -4.90 -9.12 -1.97
C ARG A 42 -5.58 -8.46 -0.78
N SER A 43 -4.85 -8.28 0.33
CA SER A 43 -5.40 -7.67 1.55
C SER A 43 -5.83 -6.21 1.37
N LEU A 44 -5.22 -5.49 0.43
CA LEU A 44 -5.50 -4.07 0.15
C LEU A 44 -6.54 -3.86 -0.97
N ASN A 45 -6.80 -4.89 -1.77
CA ASN A 45 -7.64 -4.82 -2.96
C ASN A 45 -8.90 -5.68 -2.87
N ASN A 46 -9.47 -5.90 -1.68
CA ASN A 46 -10.66 -6.72 -1.52
C ASN A 46 -10.52 -8.12 -2.16
N ASN A 47 -9.34 -8.74 -2.00
CA ASN A 47 -8.94 -10.00 -2.63
C ASN A 47 -8.91 -10.01 -4.18
N THR A 48 -8.89 -8.84 -4.82
CA THR A 48 -8.70 -8.72 -6.28
C THR A 48 -7.24 -8.41 -6.65
N THR A 49 -6.90 -8.62 -7.92
CA THR A 49 -5.58 -8.28 -8.46
C THR A 49 -5.51 -6.79 -8.81
N GLN A 50 -4.29 -6.28 -8.95
CA GLN A 50 -4.04 -4.88 -9.32
C GLN A 50 -3.73 -4.84 -10.83
N PRO A 51 -4.54 -4.16 -11.67
CA PRO A 51 -4.38 -4.20 -13.13
C PRO A 51 -3.03 -3.68 -13.64
N THR A 52 -2.47 -2.65 -13.01
CA THR A 52 -1.14 -2.12 -13.35
C THR A 52 -0.05 -3.17 -13.12
N LEU A 53 -0.11 -3.92 -12.02
CA LEU A 53 0.85 -4.98 -11.72
C LEU A 53 0.75 -6.11 -12.73
N GLU A 54 -0.46 -6.46 -13.14
CA GLU A 54 -0.67 -7.45 -14.21
C GLU A 54 -0.10 -6.97 -15.56
N GLY A 55 -0.28 -5.70 -15.89
CA GLY A 55 0.39 -5.10 -17.05
C GLY A 55 1.91 -5.16 -16.95
N MET A 56 2.48 -4.86 -15.78
CA MET A 56 3.92 -4.97 -15.54
C MET A 56 4.42 -6.40 -15.71
N ARG A 57 3.67 -7.43 -15.29
CA ARG A 57 4.09 -8.84 -15.50
C ARG A 57 4.24 -9.21 -16.97
N ARG A 58 3.44 -8.61 -17.84
CA ARG A 58 3.45 -8.89 -19.29
C ARG A 58 4.59 -8.17 -20.00
N GLU A 59 4.81 -6.90 -19.67
CA GLU A 59 5.69 -6.01 -20.43
C GLU A 59 7.05 -5.75 -19.74
N PHE A 60 7.08 -5.79 -18.41
CA PHE A 60 8.23 -5.38 -17.59
C PHE A 60 8.47 -6.34 -16.42
N LEU A 61 8.71 -7.62 -16.72
CA LEU A 61 8.79 -8.70 -15.73
C LEU A 61 9.71 -8.37 -14.54
N PHE A 62 10.91 -7.86 -14.78
CA PHE A 62 11.84 -7.48 -13.72
C PHE A 62 11.25 -6.43 -12.75
N LEU A 63 10.52 -5.44 -13.29
CA LEU A 63 9.88 -4.42 -12.47
C LEU A 63 8.69 -4.98 -11.68
N ALA A 64 7.92 -5.90 -12.27
CA ALA A 64 6.85 -6.61 -11.57
C ALA A 64 7.40 -7.43 -10.41
N GLU A 65 8.51 -8.16 -10.62
CA GLU A 65 9.20 -8.93 -9.59
C GLU A 65 9.72 -8.04 -8.47
N ALA A 66 10.39 -6.93 -8.79
CA ALA A 66 10.86 -5.97 -7.78
C ALA A 66 9.68 -5.37 -6.98
N THR A 67 8.56 -5.12 -7.64
CA THR A 67 7.36 -4.59 -6.99
C THR A 67 6.73 -5.62 -6.05
N GLU A 68 6.58 -6.86 -6.48
CA GLU A 68 5.99 -7.92 -5.66
C GLU A 68 6.92 -8.41 -4.56
N ALA A 69 8.12 -8.84 -4.92
CA ALA A 69 9.05 -9.46 -3.98
C ALA A 69 9.59 -8.43 -2.98
N TYR A 70 10.17 -7.34 -3.48
CA TYR A 70 10.83 -6.38 -2.60
C TYR A 70 9.85 -5.36 -2.03
N ALA A 71 9.16 -4.59 -2.86
CA ALA A 71 8.32 -3.52 -2.33
C ALA A 71 7.19 -4.12 -1.48
N ARG A 72 6.35 -5.01 -2.05
CA ARG A 72 5.23 -5.59 -1.31
C ARG A 72 5.67 -6.64 -0.29
N GLY A 73 6.53 -7.56 -0.72
CA GLY A 73 6.96 -8.71 0.05
C GLY A 73 7.95 -8.38 1.16
N ASP A 74 8.91 -7.48 0.98
CA ASP A 74 9.94 -7.21 2.00
C ASP A 74 9.68 -5.94 2.80
N VAL A 75 9.06 -4.91 2.20
CA VAL A 75 8.86 -3.60 2.86
C VAL A 75 7.45 -3.46 3.42
N TRP A 76 6.43 -3.67 2.61
CA TRP A 76 5.03 -3.48 3.03
C TRP A 76 4.52 -4.55 3.99
N SER A 77 5.08 -5.76 3.93
CA SER A 77 4.71 -6.87 4.81
C SER A 77 5.37 -6.83 6.20
N ARG A 78 6.34 -5.92 6.42
CA ARG A 78 7.12 -5.89 7.67
C ARG A 78 6.20 -5.86 8.89
N PRO A 79 6.58 -6.50 10.00
CA PRO A 79 5.86 -6.30 11.25
C PRO A 79 6.10 -4.87 11.78
N GLY A 80 5.22 -4.41 12.66
CA GLY A 80 5.40 -3.17 13.44
C GLY A 80 4.39 -2.05 13.14
N LEU A 81 3.81 -2.02 11.95
CA LEU A 81 2.68 -1.15 11.61
C LEU A 81 1.59 -1.96 10.93
N ASP A 82 0.34 -1.69 11.29
CA ASP A 82 -0.83 -2.27 10.64
C ASP A 82 -1.06 -1.64 9.24
N ASN A 83 -1.90 -2.29 8.43
CA ASN A 83 -2.16 -1.83 7.07
C ASN A 83 -2.80 -0.43 7.06
N ARG A 84 -3.67 -0.13 8.03
CA ARG A 84 -4.31 1.18 8.18
C ARG A 84 -3.27 2.29 8.29
N THR A 85 -2.36 2.18 9.26
CA THR A 85 -1.30 3.18 9.49
C THR A 85 -0.38 3.31 8.29
N ARG A 86 -0.04 2.19 7.64
CA ARG A 86 0.81 2.20 6.44
C ARG A 86 0.17 2.94 5.27
N GLN A 87 -1.13 2.77 5.01
CA GLN A 87 -1.79 3.49 3.93
C GLN A 87 -1.90 4.99 4.22
N LEU A 88 -2.26 5.38 5.45
CA LEU A 88 -2.29 6.79 5.86
C LEU A 88 -0.92 7.46 5.68
N ALA A 89 0.15 6.79 6.12
CA ALA A 89 1.51 7.29 5.96
C ALA A 89 1.91 7.43 4.48
N ALA A 90 1.54 6.47 3.63
CA ALA A 90 1.83 6.55 2.20
C ALA A 90 1.04 7.65 1.49
N VAL A 91 -0.24 7.83 1.83
CA VAL A 91 -1.04 8.95 1.31
C VAL A 91 -0.38 10.28 1.67
N ALA A 92 0.02 10.46 2.93
CA ALA A 92 0.72 11.66 3.38
C ALA A 92 2.03 11.88 2.60
N ALA A 93 2.85 10.83 2.44
CA ALA A 93 4.13 10.91 1.77
C ALA A 93 3.99 11.27 0.29
N PHE A 94 3.13 10.57 -0.45
CA PHE A 94 2.91 10.82 -1.87
C PHE A 94 2.27 12.19 -2.12
N ALA A 95 1.34 12.62 -1.26
CA ALA A 95 0.79 13.97 -1.31
C ALA A 95 1.89 15.03 -1.10
N ALA A 96 2.76 14.85 -0.10
CA ALA A 96 3.82 15.79 0.24
C ALA A 96 4.89 15.95 -0.86
N ILE A 97 5.08 14.95 -1.73
CA ILE A 97 5.98 15.05 -2.89
C ILE A 97 5.25 15.34 -4.20
N CYS A 98 3.93 15.57 -4.16
CA CYS A 98 3.07 15.81 -5.33
C CYS A 98 3.02 14.65 -6.34
N GLU A 99 3.24 13.42 -5.88
CA GLU A 99 3.11 12.21 -6.70
C GLU A 99 1.67 11.67 -6.58
N THR A 100 0.73 12.42 -7.16
CA THR A 100 -0.70 12.26 -6.89
C THR A 100 -1.30 10.98 -7.49
N ALA A 101 -0.68 10.41 -8.53
CA ALA A 101 -1.10 9.14 -9.10
C ALA A 101 -0.93 7.99 -8.09
N PHE A 102 0.23 7.91 -7.42
CA PHE A 102 0.44 6.93 -6.36
C PHE A 102 -0.34 7.27 -5.09
N MET A 103 -0.50 8.56 -4.77
CA MET A 103 -1.37 8.97 -3.66
C MET A 103 -2.79 8.41 -3.84
N ARG A 104 -3.39 8.55 -5.04
CA ARG A 104 -4.71 8.01 -5.36
C ARG A 104 -4.80 6.50 -5.16
N VAL A 105 -3.78 5.76 -5.60
CA VAL A 105 -3.73 4.30 -5.42
C VAL A 105 -3.77 3.95 -3.94
N HIS A 106 -2.95 4.60 -3.12
CA HIS A 106 -2.87 4.33 -1.68
C HIS A 106 -4.10 4.82 -0.90
N ALA A 107 -4.74 5.92 -1.33
CA ALA A 107 -6.03 6.35 -0.80
C ALA A 107 -7.13 5.31 -1.11
N GLY A 108 -7.14 4.74 -2.31
CA GLY A 108 -8.04 3.65 -2.67
C GLY A 108 -7.86 2.41 -1.78
N TYR A 109 -6.62 2.02 -1.51
CA TYR A 109 -6.32 0.92 -0.58
C TYR A 109 -6.78 1.24 0.84
N ALA A 110 -6.56 2.47 1.31
CA ALA A 110 -7.02 2.92 2.62
C ALA A 110 -8.55 2.77 2.77
N LEU A 111 -9.30 3.25 1.77
CA LEU A 111 -10.76 3.14 1.73
C LEU A 111 -11.24 1.68 1.74
N ASN A 112 -10.56 0.80 0.97
CA ASN A 112 -10.91 -0.62 0.92
C ASN A 112 -10.77 -1.33 2.28
N ILE A 113 -9.82 -0.88 3.12
CA ILE A 113 -9.56 -1.46 4.45
C ILE A 113 -10.24 -0.67 5.59
N GLY A 114 -11.20 0.21 5.27
CA GLY A 114 -12.03 0.89 6.25
C GLY A 114 -11.45 2.18 6.85
N VAL A 115 -10.47 2.82 6.21
CA VAL A 115 -10.16 4.24 6.47
C VAL A 115 -11.29 5.08 5.87
N SER A 116 -11.79 6.07 6.61
CA SER A 116 -12.87 6.92 6.11
C SER A 116 -12.38 8.03 5.18
N GLU A 117 -13.27 8.61 4.38
CA GLU A 117 -12.97 9.77 3.56
C GLU A 117 -12.52 10.97 4.43
N GLU A 118 -13.12 11.14 5.61
CA GLU A 118 -12.79 12.19 6.58
C GLU A 118 -11.36 12.04 7.10
N GLU A 119 -10.94 10.81 7.43
CA GLU A 119 -9.57 10.58 7.88
C GLU A 119 -8.53 10.89 6.80
N LEU A 120 -8.84 10.59 5.53
CA LEU A 120 -7.98 10.97 4.42
C LEU A 120 -7.93 12.49 4.22
N LYS A 121 -9.03 13.20 4.45
CA LYS A 121 -9.05 14.68 4.44
C LYS A 121 -8.16 15.26 5.54
N GLU A 122 -8.19 14.71 6.76
CA GLU A 122 -7.30 15.11 7.86
C GLU A 122 -5.82 14.93 7.50
N VAL A 123 -5.46 13.81 6.84
CA VAL A 123 -4.10 13.61 6.33
C VAL A 123 -3.71 14.69 5.31
N ILE A 124 -4.61 15.07 4.40
CA ILE A 124 -4.34 16.14 3.42
C ILE A 124 -4.21 17.51 4.10
N TYR A 125 -5.01 17.81 5.13
CA TYR A 125 -4.83 19.02 5.92
C TYR A 125 -3.47 19.06 6.59
N MET A 126 -3.00 17.93 7.13
CA MET A 126 -1.66 17.85 7.70
C MET A 126 -0.57 18.20 6.67
N VAL A 127 -0.73 17.88 5.38
CA VAL A 127 0.26 18.18 4.32
C VAL A 127 0.50 19.68 4.13
N THR A 128 -0.45 20.54 4.50
CA THR A 128 -0.34 22.01 4.36
C THR A 128 0.87 22.58 5.11
N VAL A 129 1.19 22.04 6.29
CA VAL A 129 2.25 22.54 7.18
C VAL A 129 3.66 22.06 6.77
N PRO A 130 3.92 20.74 6.60
CA PRO A 130 5.25 20.24 6.27
C PRO A 130 5.61 20.38 4.79
N ALA A 131 4.63 20.48 3.88
CA ALA A 131 4.87 20.46 2.44
C ALA A 131 4.23 21.63 1.66
N GLY A 132 3.40 22.44 2.30
CA GLY A 132 2.80 23.65 1.73
C GLY A 132 1.41 23.46 1.12
N LEU A 133 0.65 24.56 1.07
CA LEU A 133 -0.70 24.63 0.52
C LEU A 133 -0.84 24.12 -0.93
N PRO A 134 0.04 24.46 -1.90
CA PRO A 134 -0.13 24.03 -3.28
C PRO A 134 -0.22 22.50 -3.45
N LYS A 135 0.60 21.75 -2.70
CA LYS A 135 0.60 20.28 -2.75
C LYS A 135 -0.63 19.69 -2.07
N ALA A 136 -1.09 20.28 -0.97
CA ALA A 136 -2.33 19.88 -0.31
C ALA A 136 -3.56 20.13 -1.21
N ILE A 137 -3.57 21.24 -1.97
CA ILE A 137 -4.64 21.54 -2.94
C ILE A 137 -4.65 20.51 -4.08
N ALA A 138 -3.49 20.18 -4.65
CA ALA A 138 -3.41 19.14 -5.69
C ALA A 138 -3.87 17.77 -5.16
N ALA A 139 -3.49 17.42 -3.93
CA ALA A 139 -3.91 16.19 -3.27
C ALA A 139 -5.43 16.17 -3.02
N SER A 140 -6.03 17.27 -2.56
CA SER A 140 -7.46 17.34 -2.25
C SER A 140 -8.33 17.16 -3.50
N GLN A 141 -7.92 17.72 -4.64
CA GLN A 141 -8.62 17.52 -5.92
C GLN A 141 -8.63 16.04 -6.33
N VAL A 142 -7.50 15.36 -6.16
CA VAL A 142 -7.38 13.94 -6.52
C VAL A 142 -8.17 13.04 -5.57
N LEU A 143 -8.19 13.33 -4.26
CA LEU A 143 -9.03 12.61 -3.30
C LEU A 143 -10.51 12.82 -3.60
N ALA A 144 -10.93 14.05 -3.87
CA ALA A 144 -12.33 14.37 -4.19
C ALA A 144 -12.81 13.59 -5.42
N GLN A 145 -12.00 13.57 -6.48
CA GLN A 145 -12.33 12.80 -7.68
C GLN A 145 -12.39 11.29 -7.38
N LEU A 146 -11.47 10.75 -6.56
CA LEU A 146 -11.50 9.32 -6.21
C LEU A 146 -12.79 8.94 -5.48
N CYS A 147 -13.21 9.76 -4.52
CA CYS A 147 -14.44 9.53 -3.78
C CYS A 147 -15.69 9.63 -4.69
N GLU A 148 -15.67 10.55 -5.64
CA GLU A 148 -16.74 10.66 -6.63
C GLU A 148 -16.83 9.43 -7.55
N ASP A 149 -15.69 8.99 -8.11
CA ASP A 149 -15.62 7.80 -8.95
C ASP A 149 -16.20 6.56 -8.22
N ARG A 150 -15.94 6.44 -6.92
CA ARG A 150 -16.47 5.36 -6.08
C ARG A 150 -17.97 5.48 -5.83
N ARG A 151 -18.49 6.67 -5.51
CA ARG A 151 -19.94 6.88 -5.34
C ARG A 151 -20.72 6.55 -6.62
N GLN A 152 -20.16 6.88 -7.79
CA GLN A 152 -20.78 6.53 -9.07
C GLN A 152 -20.80 5.02 -9.32
N ALA A 153 -19.72 4.32 -8.99
CA ALA A 153 -19.66 2.87 -9.09
C ALA A 153 -20.69 2.18 -8.18
N ASP A 154 -20.90 2.69 -6.96
CA ASP A 154 -21.89 2.16 -6.02
C ASP A 154 -23.34 2.44 -6.45
N SER A 155 -23.56 3.53 -7.18
CA SER A 155 -24.89 3.94 -7.68
C SER A 155 -25.32 3.18 -8.95
N GLY A 156 -24.38 2.52 -9.65
CA GLY A 156 -24.56 1.89 -10.96
C GLY A 156 -24.92 0.40 -10.97
N GLY A 157 -25.68 -0.12 -10.00
CA GLY A 157 -26.23 -1.49 -10.02
C GLY A 157 -26.95 -1.85 -11.34
N PRO A 158 -27.12 -3.15 -11.69
CA PRO A 158 -27.26 -3.62 -13.07
C PRO A 158 -28.36 -2.86 -13.82
N ALA A 159 -27.97 -2.19 -14.91
CA ALA A 159 -28.87 -1.44 -15.76
C ALA A 159 -30.00 -2.36 -16.26
N GLU A 160 -31.25 -2.04 -15.90
CA GLU A 160 -32.41 -2.63 -16.56
C GLU A 160 -32.31 -2.36 -18.07
N PRO A 161 -32.64 -3.35 -18.93
CA PRO A 161 -32.57 -3.18 -20.37
C PRO A 161 -33.58 -2.10 -20.79
N SER A 162 -33.06 -0.92 -21.12
CA SER A 162 -33.85 0.21 -21.62
C SER A 162 -34.52 -0.17 -22.94
N THR A 163 -35.83 -0.35 -22.89
CA THR A 163 -36.70 -0.50 -24.05
C THR A 163 -36.83 0.86 -24.75
N ALA A 164 -35.83 1.21 -25.56
CA ALA A 164 -35.95 2.35 -26.46
C ALA A 164 -36.79 1.95 -27.68
N THR A 165 -38.02 2.46 -27.73
CA THR A 165 -38.92 2.44 -28.89
C THR A 165 -38.21 3.09 -30.10
N PRO A 166 -38.18 2.45 -31.29
CA PRO A 166 -37.52 3.04 -32.45
C PRO A 166 -38.35 4.22 -32.99
N THR A 167 -37.75 5.42 -32.96
CA THR A 167 -38.31 6.62 -33.58
C THR A 167 -38.35 6.43 -35.10
N ARG A 168 -39.55 6.49 -35.65
CA ARG A 168 -39.87 6.38 -37.07
C ARG A 168 -39.21 7.52 -37.85
N GLU A 169 -38.36 7.15 -38.79
CA GLU A 169 -37.70 8.03 -39.76
C GLU A 169 -38.75 8.78 -40.61
N GLU A 170 -38.72 10.11 -40.51
CA GLU A 170 -39.57 11.04 -41.23
C GLU A 170 -39.17 11.08 -42.70
N ALA A 171 -40.10 10.67 -43.55
CA ALA A 171 -40.03 10.82 -44.99
C ALA A 171 -40.25 12.29 -45.40
N ARG A 172 -39.38 12.82 -46.28
CA ARG A 172 -39.73 13.51 -47.55
C ARG A 172 -38.54 14.27 -48.18
N PRO A 173 -38.67 14.72 -49.44
CA PRO A 173 -39.71 14.44 -50.45
C PRO A 173 -39.25 13.61 -51.65
#